data_AF-A0A2P6PJ27-F1
#
_entry.id   AF-A0A2P6PJ27-F1
#
_cell.length_a   1.000
_cell.length_b   1.000
_cell.length_c   1.000
_cell.angle_alpha   90.00
_cell.angle_beta   90.00
_cell.angle_gamma   90.00
#
_symmetry.space_group_name_H-M   'P 1'
#
loop_
_entity.id
_entity.type
_entity.pdbx_description
1 polymer ?
#
loop_
_entity_poly.entity_id
_entity_poly.type
_entity_poly.pdbx_seq_one_letter_code
_entity_poly.pdbx_strand_id
1 'polypeptide(L)'
;MLFDSIKDDAFLKQTFVQHFTTLRKQGAILVDNLEIANIEDVLDSHSSGEFDAILAEFKIALNEYLSDLVKSPVKSLREVIEFNKNHSKVENINEYGQDVFELAEKTNGMGPKEQEALSNLERLSRQGFKKLMTDHSLEP
;
A
#
# COMPACT_ATOMS: atom_id res chain seq x y z
N MET A 1 16.95 0.39 0.83
CA MET A 1 16.96 0.32 -0.65
C MET A 1 16.44 1.59 -1.34
N LEU A 2 15.23 2.10 -1.10
CA LEU A 2 14.77 3.35 -1.78
C LEU A 2 15.46 4.63 -1.25
N PHE A 3 15.70 4.71 0.07
CA PHE A 3 16.34 5.89 0.70
C PHE A 3 17.85 5.95 0.54
N ASP A 4 18.51 4.81 0.29
CA ASP A 4 19.96 4.76 0.06
C ASP A 4 20.33 5.39 -1.29
N SER A 5 19.46 5.26 -2.29
CA SER A 5 19.61 5.89 -3.62
C SER A 5 19.61 7.42 -3.58
N ILE A 6 19.01 8.04 -2.56
CA ILE A 6 18.96 9.51 -2.43
C ILE A 6 20.32 10.07 -1.99
N LYS A 7 21.12 9.26 -1.26
CA LYS A 7 22.37 9.73 -0.67
C LYS A 7 23.46 10.02 -1.71
N ASP A 8 23.36 9.54 -2.94
CA ASP A 8 24.38 9.76 -3.98
C ASP A 8 23.87 10.47 -5.24
N ASP A 9 22.57 10.75 -5.33
CA ASP A 9 22.01 11.48 -6.47
C ASP A 9 22.10 13.01 -6.25
N ALA A 10 23.02 13.65 -6.97
CA ALA A 10 23.25 15.10 -6.90
C ALA A 10 22.03 15.92 -7.36
N PHE A 11 21.25 15.41 -8.32
CA PHE A 11 20.06 16.08 -8.83
C PHE A 11 18.92 16.02 -7.81
N LEU A 12 18.70 14.86 -7.19
CA LEU A 12 17.70 14.72 -6.12
C LEU A 12 18.06 15.59 -4.91
N LYS A 13 19.33 15.60 -4.49
CA LYS A 13 19.80 16.49 -3.41
C LYS A 13 19.51 17.96 -3.71
N GLN A 14 19.86 18.42 -4.90
CA GLN A 14 19.63 19.80 -5.31
C GLN A 14 18.13 20.15 -5.31
N THR A 15 17.29 19.20 -5.74
CA THR A 15 15.82 19.35 -5.75
C THR A 15 15.26 19.47 -4.33
N PHE A 16 15.66 18.58 -3.40
CA PHE A 16 15.25 18.68 -1.99
C PHE A 16 15.69 20.01 -1.35
N VAL A 17 16.93 20.44 -1.60
CA VAL A 17 17.44 21.75 -1.09
C VAL A 17 16.58 22.91 -1.59
N GLN A 18 16.15 22.89 -2.86
CA GLN A 18 15.27 23.93 -3.40
C GLN A 18 13.89 23.92 -2.72
N HIS A 19 13.30 22.75 -2.49
CA HIS A 19 12.03 22.61 -1.78
C HIS A 19 12.14 23.07 -0.32
N PHE A 20 13.17 22.66 0.41
CA PHE A 20 13.40 23.10 1.79
C PHE A 20 13.61 24.61 1.89
N THR A 21 14.32 25.20 0.92
CA THR A 21 14.49 26.66 0.83
C THR A 21 13.14 27.36 0.64
N THR A 22 12.28 26.79 -0.20
CA THR A 22 10.94 27.33 -0.46
C THR A 22 10.06 27.27 0.79
N LEU A 23 10.02 26.13 1.47
CA LEU A 23 9.25 25.96 2.71
C LEU A 23 9.67 26.96 3.79
N ARG A 24 10.99 27.12 4.02
CA ARG A 24 11.51 28.12 4.97
C ARG A 24 11.13 29.56 4.58
N LYS A 25 11.18 29.91 3.29
CA LYS A 25 10.76 31.23 2.79
C LYS A 25 9.27 31.50 3.01
N GLN A 26 8.44 30.47 3.02
CA GLN A 26 7.00 30.57 3.30
C GLN A 26 6.67 30.49 4.79
N GLY A 27 7.69 30.49 5.67
CA GLY A 27 7.51 30.54 7.12
C GLY A 27 7.46 29.18 7.81
N ALA A 28 7.63 28.06 7.09
CA ALA A 28 7.67 26.74 7.72
C ALA A 28 8.99 26.54 8.49
N ILE A 29 8.88 25.96 9.69
CA ILE A 29 10.02 25.48 10.47
C ILE A 29 10.31 24.03 10.04
N LEU A 30 11.51 23.78 9.52
CA LEU A 30 11.93 22.43 9.13
C LEU A 30 12.71 21.77 10.26
N VAL A 31 12.28 20.57 10.65
CA VAL A 31 12.94 19.74 11.66
C VAL A 31 13.66 18.60 10.95
N ASP A 32 14.98 18.52 11.12
CA ASP A 32 15.84 17.54 10.47
C ASP A 32 16.05 16.30 11.35
N ASN A 33 16.59 15.22 10.75
CA ASN A 33 17.00 13.96 11.42
C ASN A 33 15.87 13.25 12.17
N LEU A 34 14.67 13.25 11.58
CA LEU A 34 13.54 12.49 12.09
C LEU A 34 13.52 11.09 11.48
N GLU A 35 13.22 10.09 12.30
CA GLU A 35 13.12 8.69 11.89
C GLU A 35 11.76 8.11 12.30
N ILE A 36 11.08 7.46 11.36
CA ILE A 36 9.84 6.74 11.64
C ILE A 36 10.20 5.41 12.29
N ALA A 37 9.74 5.18 13.51
CA ALA A 37 9.96 3.90 14.20
C ALA A 37 9.32 2.74 13.43
N ASN A 38 10.04 1.62 13.34
CA ASN A 38 9.64 0.40 12.62
C ASN A 38 9.38 0.63 11.11
N ILE A 39 10.06 1.59 10.49
CA ILE A 39 9.85 1.90 9.06
C ILE A 39 10.15 0.69 8.14
N GLU A 40 11.07 -0.19 8.53
CA GLU A 40 11.35 -1.41 7.77
C GLU A 40 10.14 -2.36 7.76
N ASP A 41 9.52 -2.59 8.91
CA ASP A 41 8.30 -3.40 9.01
C ASP A 41 7.13 -2.76 8.26
N VAL A 42 7.02 -1.43 8.29
CA VAL A 42 5.98 -0.68 7.57
C VAL A 42 6.12 -0.82 6.05
N LEU A 43 7.36 -0.83 5.54
CA LEU A 43 7.64 -0.91 4.10
C LEU A 43 7.62 -2.35 3.57
N ASP A 44 7.66 -3.35 4.45
CA ASP A 44 7.52 -4.76 4.10
C ASP A 44 6.04 -5.18 4.24
N SER A 45 5.35 -5.35 3.11
CA SER A 45 3.93 -5.71 3.07
C SER A 45 3.63 -7.07 3.71
N HIS A 46 4.61 -7.98 3.81
CA HIS A 46 4.43 -9.27 4.49
C HIS A 46 4.61 -9.12 5.99
N SER A 47 5.66 -8.43 6.43
CA SER A 47 5.95 -8.20 7.86
C SER A 47 4.92 -7.30 8.53
N SER A 48 4.40 -6.30 7.81
CA SER A 48 3.32 -5.43 8.29
C SER A 48 1.96 -6.13 8.36
N GLY A 49 1.76 -7.21 7.59
CA GLY A 49 0.46 -7.85 7.39
C GLY A 49 -0.42 -7.17 6.33
N GLU A 50 0.07 -6.10 5.67
CA GLU A 50 -0.65 -5.40 4.60
C GLU A 50 -1.10 -6.35 3.50
N PHE A 51 -0.23 -7.23 3.05
CA PHE A 51 -0.51 -8.12 1.93
C PHE A 51 -1.67 -9.08 2.24
N ASP A 52 -1.69 -9.66 3.44
CA ASP A 52 -2.76 -10.56 3.87
C ASP A 52 -4.11 -9.85 4.01
N ALA A 53 -4.10 -8.65 4.61
CA ALA A 53 -5.29 -7.82 4.76
C ALA A 53 -5.86 -7.42 3.39
N ILE A 54 -5.02 -6.91 2.49
CA ILE A 54 -5.43 -6.46 1.15
C ILE A 54 -6.03 -7.61 0.33
N LEU A 55 -5.44 -8.82 0.36
CA LEU A 55 -5.98 -9.94 -0.41
C LEU A 55 -7.41 -10.30 0.02
N ALA A 56 -7.68 -10.32 1.33
CA ALA A 56 -8.99 -10.64 1.87
C ALA A 56 -10.01 -9.52 1.60
N GLU A 57 -9.64 -8.27 1.89
CA GLU A 57 -10.50 -7.11 1.67
C GLU A 57 -10.82 -6.92 0.19
N PHE A 58 -9.83 -7.09 -0.70
CA PHE A 58 -10.01 -6.97 -2.15
C PHE A 58 -11.05 -7.93 -2.69
N LYS A 59 -10.98 -9.23 -2.33
CA LYS A 59 -11.98 -10.22 -2.76
C LYS A 59 -13.38 -9.84 -2.29
N ILE A 60 -13.52 -9.44 -1.03
CA ILE A 60 -14.82 -9.06 -0.45
C ILE A 60 -15.40 -7.86 -1.19
N ALA A 61 -14.64 -6.76 -1.23
CA ALA A 61 -15.10 -5.49 -1.80
C ALA A 61 -15.36 -5.60 -3.31
N LEU A 62 -14.49 -6.30 -4.06
CA LEU A 62 -14.69 -6.47 -5.49
C LEU A 62 -15.92 -7.33 -5.79
N ASN A 63 -16.16 -8.41 -5.04
CA ASN A 63 -17.34 -9.24 -5.25
C ASN A 63 -18.63 -8.49 -4.96
N GLU A 64 -18.67 -7.72 -3.86
CA GLU A 64 -19.81 -6.85 -3.52
C GLU A 64 -20.06 -5.81 -4.63
N TYR A 65 -19.01 -5.14 -5.08
CA TYR A 65 -19.12 -4.17 -6.18
C TYR A 65 -19.64 -4.82 -7.47
N LEU A 66 -19.07 -5.95 -7.89
CA LEU A 66 -19.42 -6.61 -9.15
C LEU A 66 -20.82 -7.24 -9.12
N SER A 67 -21.27 -7.77 -7.98
CA SER A 67 -22.61 -8.33 -7.83
C SER A 67 -23.69 -7.30 -8.14
N ASP A 68 -23.44 -6.05 -7.73
CA ASP A 68 -24.42 -4.96 -7.79
C ASP A 68 -24.52 -4.28 -9.17
N LEU A 69 -23.55 -4.51 -10.06
CA LEU A 69 -23.56 -3.89 -11.40
C LEU A 69 -24.73 -4.37 -12.26
N VAL A 70 -25.59 -3.45 -12.73
CA VAL A 70 -26.73 -3.81 -13.60
C VAL A 70 -26.28 -4.49 -14.91
N LYS A 71 -25.15 -4.07 -15.46
CA LYS A 71 -24.55 -4.64 -16.67
C LYS A 71 -23.08 -4.92 -16.41
N SER A 72 -22.71 -6.19 -16.41
CA SER A 72 -21.33 -6.62 -16.31
C SER A 72 -21.16 -8.01 -16.93
N PRO A 73 -20.07 -8.28 -17.66
CA PRO A 73 -19.75 -9.62 -18.14
C PRO A 73 -19.30 -10.57 -17.02
N VAL A 74 -18.97 -10.03 -15.84
CA VAL A 74 -18.49 -10.77 -14.67
C VAL A 74 -19.14 -10.26 -13.38
N LYS A 75 -19.40 -11.14 -12.43
CA LYS A 75 -20.09 -10.87 -11.17
C LYS A 75 -19.28 -11.18 -9.92
N SER A 76 -18.05 -11.66 -10.09
CA SER A 76 -17.15 -11.99 -8.99
C SER A 76 -15.69 -12.00 -9.46
N LEU A 77 -14.75 -11.94 -8.52
CA LEU A 77 -13.32 -12.12 -8.74
C LEU A 77 -13.03 -13.46 -9.43
N ARG A 78 -13.75 -14.53 -9.07
CA ARG A 78 -13.64 -15.82 -9.76
C ARG A 78 -13.96 -15.71 -11.25
N GLU A 79 -15.04 -15.01 -11.59
CA GLU A 79 -15.43 -14.78 -12.97
C GLU A 79 -14.44 -13.86 -13.70
N VAL A 80 -13.84 -12.88 -13.00
CA VAL A 80 -12.74 -12.06 -13.56
C VAL A 80 -11.55 -12.95 -13.93
N ILE A 81 -11.12 -13.84 -13.03
CA ILE A 81 -9.98 -14.75 -13.28
C ILE A 81 -10.26 -15.64 -14.49
N GLU A 82 -11.46 -16.18 -14.60
CA GLU A 82 -11.87 -17.03 -15.72
C GLU A 82 -12.02 -16.23 -17.02
N PHE A 83 -12.56 -15.02 -16.95
CA PHE A 83 -12.60 -14.11 -18.08
C PHE A 83 -11.20 -13.83 -18.63
N ASN A 84 -10.25 -13.53 -17.74
CA ASN A 84 -8.86 -13.29 -18.11
C ASN A 84 -8.21 -14.51 -18.76
N LYS A 85 -8.47 -15.72 -18.26
CA LYS A 85 -7.99 -16.97 -18.86
C LYS A 85 -8.51 -17.17 -20.28
N ASN A 86 -9.80 -16.91 -20.49
CA ASN A 86 -10.45 -17.03 -21.80
C ASN A 86 -10.05 -15.92 -22.78
N HIS A 87 -9.54 -14.79 -22.28
CA HIS A 87 -9.09 -13.65 -23.08
C HIS A 87 -7.58 -13.36 -22.89
N SER A 88 -6.79 -14.39 -22.60
CA SER A 88 -5.40 -14.27 -22.14
C SER A 88 -4.48 -13.44 -23.03
N LYS A 89 -4.75 -13.37 -24.33
CA LYS A 89 -4.01 -12.53 -25.28
C LYS A 89 -4.33 -11.04 -25.12
N VAL A 90 -5.57 -10.68 -24.82
CA VAL A 90 -6.00 -9.28 -24.66
C VAL A 90 -5.67 -8.80 -23.26
N GLU A 91 -5.87 -9.65 -22.26
CA GLU A 91 -5.59 -9.37 -20.85
C GLU A 91 -4.10 -9.54 -20.48
N ASN A 92 -3.25 -9.93 -21.44
CA ASN A 92 -1.79 -10.07 -21.29
C ASN A 92 -1.33 -10.91 -20.08
N ILE A 93 -2.14 -11.87 -19.61
CA ILE A 93 -1.79 -12.67 -18.43
C ILE A 93 -0.57 -13.58 -18.64
N ASN A 94 -0.15 -13.81 -19.89
CA ASN A 94 1.09 -14.54 -20.17
C ASN A 94 2.35 -13.71 -19.90
N GLU A 95 2.24 -12.37 -19.95
CA GLU A 95 3.36 -11.46 -19.70
C GLU A 95 3.39 -10.99 -18.24
N TYR A 96 2.22 -10.62 -17.70
CA TYR A 96 2.12 -10.01 -16.37
C TYR A 96 1.52 -10.93 -15.29
N GLY A 97 0.92 -12.06 -15.69
CA GLY A 97 0.24 -12.96 -14.76
C GLY A 97 -1.07 -12.39 -14.19
N GLN A 98 -1.64 -13.12 -13.23
CA GLN A 98 -2.76 -12.67 -12.41
C GLN A 98 -2.71 -13.30 -11.01
N ASP A 99 -1.51 -13.61 -10.52
CA ASP A 99 -1.31 -14.39 -9.30
C ASP A 99 -1.95 -13.74 -8.07
N VAL A 100 -1.96 -12.40 -8.01
CA VAL A 100 -2.62 -11.64 -6.93
C VAL A 100 -4.13 -11.88 -6.92
N PHE A 101 -4.79 -11.95 -8.09
CA PHE A 101 -6.21 -12.29 -8.16
C PHE A 101 -6.45 -13.72 -7.68
N GLU A 102 -5.59 -14.66 -8.09
CA GLU A 102 -5.69 -16.06 -7.66
C GLU A 102 -5.40 -16.24 -6.16
N LEU A 103 -4.48 -15.48 -5.58
CA LEU A 103 -4.20 -15.45 -4.15
C LEU A 103 -5.38 -14.84 -3.38
N ALA A 104 -5.93 -13.73 -3.84
CA ALA A 104 -7.09 -13.09 -3.23
C ALA A 104 -8.30 -14.03 -3.25
N GLU A 105 -8.58 -14.71 -4.38
CA GLU A 105 -9.69 -15.66 -4.49
C GLU A 105 -9.54 -16.86 -3.53
N LYS A 106 -8.32 -17.25 -3.14
CA LYS A 106 -8.06 -18.32 -2.16
C LYS A 106 -8.33 -17.90 -0.71
N THR A 107 -8.52 -16.61 -0.43
CA THR A 107 -8.84 -16.14 0.93
C THR A 107 -10.22 -16.61 1.37
N ASN A 108 -10.37 -16.80 2.68
CA ASN A 108 -11.63 -17.20 3.32
C ASN A 108 -12.39 -16.01 3.94
N GLY A 109 -12.05 -14.79 3.53
CA GLY A 109 -12.58 -13.54 4.10
C GLY A 109 -11.86 -13.10 5.37
N MET A 110 -12.53 -12.26 6.18
CA MET A 110 -11.96 -11.69 7.40
C MET A 110 -11.99 -12.69 8.56
N GLY A 111 -10.89 -13.42 8.76
CA GLY A 111 -10.68 -14.32 9.89
C GLY A 111 -9.75 -13.75 10.97
N PRO A 112 -9.38 -14.57 11.97
CA PRO A 112 -8.46 -14.15 13.03
C PRO A 112 -7.10 -13.66 12.51
N LYS A 113 -6.58 -14.28 11.44
CA LYS A 113 -5.30 -13.90 10.83
C LYS A 113 -5.38 -12.49 10.22
N GLU A 114 -6.43 -12.21 9.46
CA GLU A 114 -6.62 -10.91 8.81
C GLU A 114 -6.90 -9.81 9.86
N GLN A 115 -7.62 -10.13 10.95
CA GLN A 115 -7.82 -9.22 12.08
C GLN A 115 -6.52 -8.91 12.83
N GLU A 116 -5.64 -9.89 13.00
CA GLU A 116 -4.30 -9.69 13.56
C GLU A 116 -3.45 -8.81 12.66
N ALA A 117 -3.49 -9.04 11.34
CA ALA A 117 -2.81 -8.20 10.36
C ALA A 117 -3.29 -6.74 10.43
N LEU A 118 -4.60 -6.49 10.45
CA LEU A 118 -5.15 -5.14 10.62
C LEU A 118 -4.72 -4.49 11.95
N SER A 119 -4.73 -5.25 13.04
CA SER A 119 -4.28 -4.77 14.35
C SER A 119 -2.79 -4.39 14.33
N ASN A 120 -1.98 -5.15 13.60
CA ASN A 120 -0.56 -4.87 13.43
C ASN A 120 -0.32 -3.59 12.61
N LEU A 121 -1.05 -3.42 11.50
CA LEU A 121 -1.00 -2.19 10.69
C LEU A 121 -1.38 -0.96 11.52
N GLU A 122 -2.46 -1.04 12.30
CA GLU A 122 -2.87 0.05 13.18
C GLU A 122 -1.78 0.38 14.23
N ARG A 123 -1.19 -0.67 14.83
CA ARG A 123 -0.10 -0.53 15.79
C ARG A 123 1.12 0.15 15.15
N LEU A 124 1.54 -0.29 13.97
CA LEU A 124 2.68 0.28 13.24
C LEU A 124 2.42 1.75 12.87
N SER A 125 1.22 2.09 12.39
CA SER A 125 0.82 3.47 12.11
C SER A 125 0.87 4.35 13.38
N ARG A 126 0.31 3.85 14.49
CA ARG A 126 0.25 4.56 15.77
C ARG A 126 1.63 4.77 16.38
N GLN A 127 2.48 3.74 16.37
CA GLN A 127 3.81 3.76 17.01
C GLN A 127 4.91 4.35 16.12
N GLY A 128 4.72 4.36 14.80
CA GLY A 128 5.63 4.96 13.83
C GLY A 128 5.24 6.42 13.55
N PHE A 129 4.61 6.66 12.39
CA PHE A 129 4.37 8.01 11.89
C PHE A 129 3.55 8.88 12.85
N LYS A 130 2.42 8.39 13.39
CA LYS A 130 1.57 9.21 14.27
C LYS A 130 2.28 9.62 15.56
N LYS A 131 3.10 8.72 16.12
CA LYS A 131 3.90 9.02 17.31
C LYS A 131 4.93 10.11 16.99
N LEU A 132 5.66 9.96 15.88
CA LEU A 132 6.65 10.94 15.43
C LEU A 132 6.02 12.34 15.26
N MET A 133 4.87 12.43 14.58
CA MET A 133 4.16 13.69 14.39
C MET A 133 3.78 14.34 15.72
N THR A 134 3.28 13.54 16.67
CA THR A 134 2.85 14.02 17.99
C THR A 134 4.03 14.47 18.85
N ASP A 135 5.08 13.64 18.97
CA ASP A 135 6.26 13.91 19.80
C ASP A 135 6.98 15.19 19.37
N HIS A 136 6.99 15.47 18.06
CA HIS A 136 7.66 16.63 17.49
C HIS A 136 6.72 17.81 17.19
N SER A 137 5.43 17.71 17.54
CA SER A 137 4.41 18.74 17.30
C SER A 137 4.37 19.21 15.84
N LEU A 138 4.45 18.26 14.89
CA LEU A 138 4.44 18.52 13.46
C LEU A 138 3.01 18.68 12.95
N GLU A 139 2.84 19.53 11.94
CA GLU A 139 1.55 19.73 11.26
C GLU A 139 1.29 18.58 10.27
N PRO A 140 0.10 17.93 10.31
CA PRO A 140 -0.27 16.84 9.41
C PRO A 140 -0.56 17.28 7.98
#